data_AF-A0A432MNU8-F1
#
_entry.id   AF-A0A432MNU8-F1
#
_cell.length_a   1.000
_cell.length_b   1.000
_cell.length_c   1.000
_cell.angle_alpha   90.00
_cell.angle_beta   90.00
_cell.angle_gamma   90.00
#
_symmetry.space_group_name_H-M   'P 1'
#
loop_
_entity.id
_entity.type
_entity.pdbx_description
1 polymer ?
#
loop_
_entity_poly.entity_id
_entity_poly.type
_entity_poly.pdbx_seq_one_letter_code
_entity_poly.pdbx_strand_id
1 'polypeptide(L)'
;MNAFLLAVVAIAAQHGETDTHREFLEAIRIAYESNLAKMPFATIEMIHVDGSAETLEDARAGRIDDPIEAKCTYRFHGDDRLYLRTFDLADMDRTSVELPANRTAIRVSSSRALTDGERTIVEYTSGSTSSGVGMHNGVGPFREASDIPLDLGLPEELRGGLGLSLRRVLDDDGTKYWINEVVEDDGQGIARIEIGFPEGTVTYWVDLERGCIPIRSLSDAKGSRVEDSFEDIRLVDGVAYYPFVSTTHFSGKVQQNRVTAMDLTTPPPPDSFQLEFPRERSIINGDTDVTYPARKVWRLASLPSADSPAVTRFPSASSAAPPPQAGEREPGPSSKVLLAAAAAVLLAVATGLAWLRRRG
;
A
#
# COMPACT_ATOMS: atom_id res chain seq x y z
N MET A 1 -29.23 -3.89 -10.29
CA MET A 1 -28.39 -3.57 -9.11
C MET A 1 -28.59 -2.12 -8.67
N ASN A 2 -28.50 -1.13 -9.57
CA ASN A 2 -28.67 0.30 -9.23
C ASN A 2 -29.95 0.65 -8.47
N ALA A 3 -31.12 0.12 -8.89
CA ALA A 3 -32.38 0.41 -8.19
C ALA A 3 -32.45 -0.15 -6.75
N PHE A 4 -31.70 -1.22 -6.46
CA PHE A 4 -31.66 -1.82 -5.12
C PHE A 4 -30.75 -1.03 -4.19
N LEU A 5 -29.55 -0.65 -4.64
CA LEU A 5 -28.63 0.20 -3.88
C LEU A 5 -29.27 1.56 -3.55
N LEU A 6 -29.92 2.20 -4.52
CA LEU A 6 -30.65 3.46 -4.30
C LEU A 6 -31.83 3.31 -3.34
N ALA A 7 -32.53 2.18 -3.35
CA ALA A 7 -33.61 1.90 -2.40
C ALA A 7 -33.10 1.68 -0.97
N VAL A 8 -31.98 0.95 -0.80
CA VAL A 8 -31.34 0.74 0.51
C VAL A 8 -30.84 2.07 1.10
N VAL A 9 -30.30 2.94 0.26
CA VAL A 9 -29.88 4.31 0.63
C VAL A 9 -31.04 5.14 1.16
N ALA A 10 -32.16 5.17 0.43
CA ALA A 10 -33.32 5.98 0.81
C ALA A 10 -33.91 5.55 2.17
N ILE A 11 -33.78 4.27 2.51
CA ILE A 11 -34.21 3.70 3.79
C ILE A 11 -33.17 4.00 4.89
N ALA A 12 -31.87 3.85 4.60
CA ALA A 12 -30.78 4.14 5.53
C ALA A 12 -30.74 5.62 5.97
N ALA A 13 -31.01 6.54 5.05
CA ALA A 13 -31.05 7.98 5.35
C ALA A 13 -32.24 8.39 6.24
N GLN A 14 -33.27 7.55 6.38
CA GLN A 14 -34.49 7.84 7.14
C GLN A 14 -34.52 7.20 8.53
N HIS A 15 -33.72 6.16 8.78
CA HIS A 15 -33.72 5.42 10.04
C HIS A 15 -32.31 5.30 10.59
N GLY A 16 -32.07 5.92 11.75
CA GLY A 16 -30.80 5.88 12.49
C GLY A 16 -30.49 4.51 13.11
N GLU A 17 -30.67 3.42 12.36
CA GLU A 17 -30.41 2.05 12.77
C GLU A 17 -29.12 1.53 12.13
N THR A 18 -28.22 1.06 12.99
CA THR A 18 -26.89 0.50 12.65
C THR A 18 -26.96 -0.66 11.65
N ASP A 19 -28.06 -1.41 11.63
CA ASP A 19 -28.22 -2.58 10.77
C ASP A 19 -28.41 -2.19 9.29
N THR A 20 -29.19 -1.12 9.01
CA THR A 20 -29.38 -0.62 7.65
C THR A 20 -28.09 -0.01 7.08
N HIS A 21 -27.30 0.66 7.90
CA HIS A 21 -25.98 1.14 7.50
C HIS A 21 -25.02 0.00 7.18
N ARG A 22 -25.04 -1.07 7.98
CA ARG A 22 -24.20 -2.26 7.76
C ARG A 22 -24.56 -2.96 6.46
N GLU A 23 -25.85 -3.17 6.18
CA GLU A 23 -26.33 -3.73 4.91
C GLU A 23 -25.91 -2.88 3.71
N PHE A 24 -25.96 -1.55 3.85
CA PHE A 24 -25.51 -0.64 2.80
C PHE A 24 -24.00 -0.75 2.52
N LEU A 25 -23.17 -0.76 3.56
CA LEU A 25 -21.71 -0.95 3.42
C LEU A 25 -21.37 -2.30 2.79
N GLU A 26 -22.09 -3.36 3.17
CA GLU A 26 -21.93 -4.69 2.57
C GLU A 26 -22.30 -4.68 1.09
N ALA A 27 -23.39 -3.98 0.72
CA ALA A 27 -23.77 -3.84 -0.68
C ALA A 27 -22.71 -3.08 -1.51
N ILE A 28 -22.11 -2.02 -0.96
CA ILE A 28 -20.99 -1.32 -1.58
C ILE A 28 -19.78 -2.24 -1.72
N ARG A 29 -19.41 -2.97 -0.67
CA ARG A 29 -18.29 -3.92 -0.70
C ARG A 29 -18.47 -4.96 -1.80
N ILE A 30 -19.64 -5.61 -1.84
CA ILE A 30 -19.95 -6.63 -2.84
C ILE A 30 -19.89 -6.05 -4.26
N ALA A 31 -20.44 -4.86 -4.49
CA ALA A 31 -20.41 -4.22 -5.79
C ALA A 31 -18.98 -3.82 -6.22
N TYR A 32 -18.17 -3.29 -5.31
CA TYR A 32 -16.77 -2.94 -5.53
C TYR A 32 -15.92 -4.17 -5.84
N GLU A 33 -15.99 -5.21 -5.02
CA GLU A 33 -15.25 -6.45 -5.23
C GLU A 33 -15.73 -7.19 -6.48
N SER A 34 -17.03 -7.18 -6.78
CA SER A 34 -17.57 -7.73 -8.02
C SER A 34 -17.07 -6.96 -9.25
N ASN A 35 -16.90 -5.64 -9.16
CA ASN A 35 -16.33 -4.85 -10.24
C ASN A 35 -14.86 -5.25 -10.49
N LEU A 36 -14.05 -5.36 -9.44
CA LEU A 36 -12.64 -5.76 -9.57
C LEU A 36 -12.47 -7.22 -10.03
N ALA A 37 -13.31 -8.14 -9.54
CA ALA A 37 -13.25 -9.55 -9.91
C ALA A 37 -13.55 -9.83 -11.39
N LYS A 38 -14.19 -8.88 -12.10
CA LYS A 38 -14.39 -8.95 -13.56
C LYS A 38 -13.09 -8.71 -14.35
N MET A 39 -12.00 -8.31 -13.68
CA MET A 39 -10.68 -8.11 -14.27
C MET A 39 -9.73 -9.21 -13.76
N PRO A 40 -9.81 -10.45 -14.28
CA PRO A 40 -8.96 -11.57 -13.83
C PRO A 40 -7.50 -11.45 -14.28
N PHE A 41 -7.26 -10.61 -15.28
CA PHE A 41 -5.95 -10.25 -15.80
C PHE A 41 -6.02 -8.83 -16.38
N ALA A 42 -4.86 -8.18 -16.52
CA ALA A 42 -4.75 -6.96 -17.31
C ALA A 42 -3.33 -6.75 -17.82
N THR A 43 -3.20 -6.01 -18.92
CA THR A 43 -2.00 -5.24 -19.24
C THR A 43 -2.35 -3.76 -19.19
N ILE A 44 -1.58 -2.97 -18.45
CA ILE A 44 -1.80 -1.54 -18.27
C ILE A 44 -0.51 -0.78 -18.58
N GLU A 45 -0.63 0.22 -19.45
CA GLU A 45 0.40 1.22 -19.70
C GLU A 45 -0.02 2.54 -19.05
N MET A 46 0.89 3.17 -18.32
CA MET A 46 0.60 4.42 -17.63
C MET A 46 1.78 5.38 -17.67
N ILE A 47 1.49 6.66 -17.48
CA ILE A 47 2.47 7.67 -17.10
C ILE A 47 2.28 7.99 -15.63
N HIS A 48 3.35 7.83 -14.85
CA HIS A 48 3.39 8.27 -13.45
C HIS A 48 4.06 9.63 -13.39
N VAL A 49 3.44 10.59 -12.71
CA VAL A 49 3.94 11.95 -12.53
C VAL A 49 4.20 12.18 -11.04
N ASP A 50 5.44 12.53 -10.70
CA ASP A 50 5.81 13.01 -9.35
C ASP A 50 6.02 14.52 -9.39
N GLY A 51 5.50 15.24 -8.40
CA GLY A 51 5.41 16.69 -8.43
C GLY A 51 5.13 17.31 -7.07
N SER A 52 4.94 18.62 -7.08
CA SER A 52 4.29 19.34 -5.98
C SER A 52 3.10 20.14 -6.48
N ALA A 53 2.11 20.33 -5.63
CA ALA A 53 1.00 21.26 -5.85
C ALA A 53 0.49 21.75 -4.50
N GLU A 54 -0.06 22.96 -4.47
CA GLU A 54 -0.62 23.54 -3.25
C GLU A 54 -1.82 22.73 -2.76
N THR A 55 -2.71 22.35 -3.67
CA THR A 55 -3.94 21.60 -3.37
C THR A 55 -4.11 20.39 -4.30
N LEU A 56 -4.98 19.46 -3.90
CA LEU A 56 -5.42 18.38 -4.77
C LEU A 56 -6.08 18.93 -6.04
N GLU A 57 -6.91 19.97 -5.91
CA GLU A 57 -7.61 20.60 -7.03
C GLU A 57 -6.66 21.24 -8.06
N ASP A 58 -5.52 21.79 -7.61
CA ASP A 58 -4.45 22.24 -8.50
C ASP A 58 -3.81 21.09 -9.27
N ALA A 59 -3.48 20.01 -8.57
CA ALA A 59 -2.91 18.80 -9.16
C ALA A 59 -3.85 18.18 -10.21
N ARG A 60 -5.14 18.08 -9.90
CA ARG A 60 -6.21 17.59 -10.80
C ARG A 60 -6.34 18.46 -12.06
N ALA A 61 -6.18 19.77 -11.91
CA ALA A 61 -6.18 20.70 -13.03
C ALA A 61 -4.86 20.73 -13.82
N GLY A 62 -3.90 19.86 -13.49
CA GLY A 62 -2.60 19.77 -14.16
C GLY A 62 -1.60 20.87 -13.76
N ARG A 63 -1.89 21.65 -12.72
CA ARG A 63 -0.96 22.65 -12.14
C ARG A 63 -0.03 21.96 -11.17
N ILE A 64 0.96 21.25 -11.71
CA ILE A 64 1.98 20.52 -10.96
C ILE A 64 3.33 21.23 -11.16
N ASP A 65 3.94 21.64 -10.06
CA ASP A 65 5.27 22.24 -10.03
C ASP A 65 6.34 21.14 -10.09
N ASP A 66 7.42 21.42 -10.84
CA ASP A 66 8.54 20.51 -11.10
C ASP A 66 8.10 19.05 -11.39
N PRO A 67 7.21 18.83 -12.38
CA PRO A 67 6.72 17.50 -12.68
C PRO A 67 7.82 16.64 -13.28
N ILE A 68 7.86 15.38 -12.86
CA ILE A 68 8.79 14.38 -13.37
C ILE A 68 7.98 13.15 -13.74
N GLU A 69 8.15 12.71 -14.99
CA GLU A 69 7.37 11.61 -15.52
C GLU A 69 8.18 10.31 -15.55
N ALA A 70 7.50 9.21 -15.25
CA ALA A 70 7.98 7.86 -15.46
C ALA A 70 7.01 7.11 -16.37
N LYS A 71 7.59 6.25 -17.22
CA LYS A 71 6.81 5.26 -17.95
C LYS A 71 6.54 4.07 -17.06
N CYS A 72 5.28 3.67 -16.98
CA CYS A 72 4.85 2.54 -16.18
C CYS A 72 4.25 1.43 -17.06
N THR A 73 4.53 0.19 -16.70
CA THR A 73 3.89 -0.98 -17.25
C THR A 73 3.50 -1.91 -16.12
N TYR A 74 2.24 -2.32 -16.09
CA TYR A 74 1.71 -3.26 -15.13
C TYR A 74 1.05 -4.43 -15.86
N ARG A 75 1.28 -5.64 -15.37
CA ARG A 75 0.64 -6.86 -15.86
C ARG A 75 0.26 -7.74 -14.69
N PHE A 76 -0.89 -8.38 -14.74
CA PHE A 76 -1.22 -9.47 -13.84
C PHE A 76 -2.06 -10.55 -14.53
N HIS A 77 -1.92 -11.77 -14.05
CA HIS A 77 -2.79 -12.90 -14.39
C HIS A 77 -2.73 -13.92 -13.25
N GLY A 78 -3.82 -14.06 -12.50
CA GLY A 78 -3.81 -14.86 -11.27
C GLY A 78 -2.79 -14.29 -10.27
N ASP A 79 -1.84 -15.12 -9.84
CA ASP A 79 -0.82 -14.73 -8.86
C ASP A 79 0.44 -14.09 -9.47
N ASP A 80 0.64 -14.27 -10.78
CA ASP A 80 1.76 -13.67 -11.49
C ASP A 80 1.50 -12.19 -11.74
N ARG A 81 2.43 -11.32 -11.32
CA ARG A 81 2.35 -9.87 -11.51
C ARG A 81 3.70 -9.27 -11.82
N LEU A 82 3.71 -8.29 -12.71
CA LEU A 82 4.88 -7.50 -13.09
C LEU A 82 4.53 -6.02 -13.00
N TYR A 83 5.38 -5.25 -12.34
CA TYR A 83 5.32 -3.79 -12.32
C TYR A 83 6.67 -3.21 -12.71
N LEU A 84 6.67 -2.27 -13.64
CA LEU A 84 7.86 -1.54 -14.08
C LEU A 84 7.52 -0.05 -14.05
N ARG A 85 8.30 0.74 -13.31
CA ARG A 85 8.28 2.20 -13.35
C ARG A 85 9.68 2.70 -13.67
N THR A 86 9.82 3.38 -14.79
CA THR A 86 11.13 3.86 -15.29
C THR A 86 11.10 5.37 -15.45
N PHE A 87 11.87 6.06 -14.63
CA PHE A 87 12.22 7.46 -14.78
C PHE A 87 13.44 7.61 -15.69
N ASP A 88 13.54 8.74 -16.39
CA ASP A 88 14.75 9.08 -17.12
C ASP A 88 15.93 9.30 -16.15
N LEU A 89 17.11 8.80 -16.52
CA LEU A 89 18.31 8.87 -15.67
C LEU A 89 18.66 10.32 -15.32
N ALA A 90 18.52 11.24 -16.27
CA ALA A 90 18.79 12.65 -16.07
C ALA A 90 17.88 13.27 -14.99
N ASP A 91 16.61 12.83 -14.89
CA ASP A 91 15.69 13.31 -13.86
C ASP A 91 15.99 12.70 -12.49
N MET A 92 16.34 11.41 -12.43
CA MET A 92 16.77 10.78 -11.18
C MET A 92 18.06 11.40 -10.63
N ASP A 93 19.04 11.69 -11.50
CA ASP A 93 20.28 12.36 -11.12
C ASP A 93 20.02 13.81 -10.69
N ARG A 94 19.21 14.57 -11.43
CA ARG A 94 18.85 15.97 -11.11
C ARG A 94 18.15 16.11 -9.76
N THR A 95 17.41 15.09 -9.35
CA THR A 95 16.63 15.10 -8.09
C THR A 95 17.31 14.39 -6.93
N SER A 96 18.53 13.92 -7.13
CA SER A 96 19.36 13.36 -6.07
C SER A 96 20.25 14.46 -5.49
N VAL A 97 20.09 14.73 -4.19
CA VAL A 97 20.87 15.75 -3.49
C VAL A 97 21.77 15.08 -2.46
N GLU A 98 23.08 15.32 -2.58
CA GLU A 98 24.03 14.92 -1.54
C GLU A 98 23.81 15.73 -0.28
N LEU A 99 23.61 15.03 0.82
CA LEU A 99 23.50 15.56 2.17
C LEU A 99 24.82 15.34 2.93
N PRO A 100 25.07 16.12 4.00
CA PRO A 100 26.20 15.87 4.89
C PRO A 100 26.25 14.42 5.41
N ALA A 101 27.45 13.96 5.75
CA ALA A 101 27.71 12.61 6.25
C ALA A 101 27.44 11.47 5.24
N ASN A 102 27.75 11.71 3.95
CA ASN A 102 27.62 10.72 2.87
C ASN A 102 26.20 10.15 2.75
N ARG A 103 25.19 11.00 2.97
CA ARG A 103 23.78 10.66 2.77
C ARG A 103 23.32 11.26 1.45
N THR A 104 22.35 10.63 0.80
CA THR A 104 21.74 11.17 -0.41
C THR A 104 20.23 11.24 -0.19
N ALA A 105 19.66 12.42 -0.36
CA ALA A 105 18.22 12.58 -0.49
C ALA A 105 17.83 12.29 -1.94
N ILE A 106 16.94 11.31 -2.14
CA ILE A 106 16.44 10.93 -3.46
C ILE A 106 14.96 11.29 -3.49
N ARG A 107 14.53 12.08 -4.47
CA ARG A 107 13.10 12.38 -4.66
C ARG A 107 12.38 11.27 -5.42
N VAL A 108 12.93 10.86 -6.57
CA VAL A 108 12.33 9.84 -7.44
C VAL A 108 13.26 8.65 -7.66
N SER A 109 12.68 7.47 -7.81
CA SER A 109 13.40 6.23 -8.11
C SER A 109 12.60 5.37 -9.08
N SER A 110 13.31 4.75 -10.01
CA SER A 110 12.75 3.69 -10.84
C SER A 110 12.55 2.44 -9.99
N SER A 111 11.46 1.72 -10.20
CA SER A 111 11.18 0.47 -9.51
C SER A 111 10.78 -0.62 -10.50
N ARG A 112 11.19 -1.85 -10.21
CA ARG A 112 10.79 -3.05 -10.94
C ARG A 112 10.42 -4.11 -9.94
N ALA A 113 9.22 -4.67 -10.05
CA ALA A 113 8.74 -5.72 -9.16
C ALA A 113 8.13 -6.88 -9.96
N LEU A 114 8.40 -8.10 -9.52
CA LEU A 114 7.87 -9.33 -10.11
C LEU A 114 7.45 -10.25 -8.95
N THR A 115 6.21 -10.75 -8.96
CA THR A 115 5.72 -11.69 -7.95
C THR A 115 4.94 -12.83 -8.58
N ASP A 116 4.97 -13.99 -7.92
CA ASP A 116 4.13 -15.17 -8.19
C ASP A 116 3.18 -15.44 -6.99
N GLY A 117 2.94 -14.43 -6.15
CA GLY A 117 2.18 -14.52 -4.90
C GLY A 117 2.98 -15.03 -3.71
N GLU A 118 3.83 -16.04 -3.92
CA GLU A 118 4.65 -16.64 -2.87
C GLU A 118 6.00 -15.94 -2.68
N ARG A 119 6.56 -15.38 -3.76
CA ARG A 119 7.86 -14.71 -3.78
C ARG A 119 7.73 -13.41 -4.56
N THR A 120 8.55 -12.44 -4.19
CA THR A 120 8.65 -11.17 -4.90
C THR A 120 10.11 -10.81 -5.10
N ILE A 121 10.50 -10.49 -6.34
CA ILE A 121 11.73 -9.75 -6.62
C ILE A 121 11.37 -8.27 -6.70
N VAL A 122 12.12 -7.43 -5.98
CA VAL A 122 12.03 -5.97 -6.10
C VAL A 122 13.41 -5.42 -6.43
N GLU A 123 13.46 -4.49 -7.37
CA GLU A 123 14.61 -3.64 -7.61
C GLU A 123 14.20 -2.17 -7.58
N TYR A 124 14.99 -1.37 -6.86
CA TYR A 124 14.93 0.08 -6.91
C TYR A 124 16.22 0.63 -7.49
N THR A 125 16.11 1.60 -8.39
CA THR A 125 17.25 2.33 -8.96
C THR A 125 17.05 3.81 -8.75
N SER A 126 18.05 4.47 -8.16
CA SER A 126 18.07 5.91 -7.94
C SER A 126 19.37 6.50 -8.51
N GLY A 127 19.19 7.26 -9.59
CA GLY A 127 20.30 7.87 -10.31
C GLY A 127 21.31 6.85 -10.85
N SER A 128 22.51 7.33 -11.11
CA SER A 128 23.63 6.54 -11.65
C SER A 128 24.37 5.67 -10.62
N THR A 129 24.11 5.85 -9.33
CA THR A 129 25.01 5.37 -8.26
C THR A 129 24.42 4.30 -7.34
N SER A 130 23.09 4.14 -7.28
CA SER A 130 22.47 3.20 -6.34
C SER A 130 21.38 2.35 -6.99
N SER A 131 21.56 1.03 -6.89
CA SER A 131 20.59 0.02 -7.30
C SER A 131 20.55 -1.06 -6.23
N GLY A 132 19.40 -1.24 -5.59
CA GLY A 132 19.15 -2.34 -4.67
C GLY A 132 18.25 -3.35 -5.35
N VAL A 133 18.62 -4.63 -5.33
CA VAL A 133 17.79 -5.74 -5.81
C VAL A 133 17.74 -6.83 -4.74
N GLY A 134 16.55 -7.34 -4.47
CA GLY A 134 16.33 -8.39 -3.48
C GLY A 134 15.14 -9.26 -3.84
N MET A 135 15.13 -10.48 -3.31
CA MET A 135 13.96 -11.33 -3.28
C MET A 135 13.43 -11.45 -1.86
N HIS A 136 12.11 -11.50 -1.74
CA HIS A 136 11.37 -11.57 -0.51
C HIS A 136 10.23 -12.58 -0.66
N ASN A 137 9.70 -13.04 0.46
CA ASN A 137 8.53 -13.91 0.51
C ASN A 137 7.24 -13.08 0.51
N GLY A 138 6.20 -13.67 -0.08
CA GLY A 138 4.88 -13.07 -0.23
C GLY A 138 4.83 -11.93 -1.24
N VAL A 139 3.63 -11.39 -1.40
CA VAL A 139 3.26 -10.29 -2.32
C VAL A 139 3.33 -8.91 -1.66
N GLY A 140 3.50 -8.82 -0.33
CA GLY A 140 3.62 -7.54 0.39
C GLY A 140 4.67 -6.57 -0.21
N PRO A 141 5.91 -7.03 -0.46
CA PRO A 141 6.94 -6.21 -1.09
C PRO A 141 6.58 -5.74 -2.51
N PHE A 142 5.75 -6.50 -3.24
CA PHE A 142 5.26 -6.09 -4.56
C PHE A 142 4.27 -4.93 -4.42
N ARG A 143 3.34 -5.03 -3.46
CA ARG A 143 2.39 -3.96 -3.16
C ARG A 143 3.10 -2.67 -2.79
N GLU A 144 4.14 -2.72 -1.95
CA GLU A 144 4.92 -1.53 -1.57
C GLU A 144 5.68 -0.89 -2.75
N ALA A 145 6.11 -1.71 -3.70
CA ALA A 145 6.87 -1.27 -4.86
C ALA A 145 6.00 -0.76 -6.03
N SER A 146 4.72 -1.11 -6.03
CA SER A 146 3.77 -0.83 -7.11
C SER A 146 2.80 0.28 -6.73
N ASP A 147 2.47 1.11 -7.70
CA ASP A 147 1.55 2.22 -7.55
C ASP A 147 0.46 2.07 -8.62
N ILE A 148 -0.46 1.13 -8.37
CA ILE A 148 -1.55 0.78 -9.27
C ILE A 148 -2.87 1.27 -8.67
N PRO A 149 -3.67 2.05 -9.41
CA PRO A 149 -4.96 2.49 -8.91
C PRO A 149 -5.84 1.32 -8.44
N LEU A 150 -6.48 1.51 -7.29
CA LEU A 150 -7.38 0.54 -6.65
C LEU A 150 -6.72 -0.80 -6.28
N ASP A 151 -5.38 -0.87 -6.24
CA ASP A 151 -4.64 -2.10 -5.94
C ASP A 151 -5.07 -3.27 -6.85
N LEU A 152 -5.38 -2.97 -8.11
CA LEU A 152 -5.89 -3.93 -9.07
C LEU A 152 -4.98 -5.16 -9.16
N GLY A 153 -5.60 -6.34 -9.24
CA GLY A 153 -4.90 -7.61 -9.36
C GLY A 153 -4.36 -8.14 -8.03
N LEU A 154 -4.27 -7.36 -6.94
CA LEU A 154 -3.85 -7.88 -5.63
C LEU A 154 -4.94 -8.74 -4.97
N PRO A 155 -4.58 -9.71 -4.10
CA PRO A 155 -5.54 -10.43 -3.26
C PRO A 155 -6.38 -9.47 -2.41
N GLU A 156 -7.65 -9.81 -2.17
CA GLU A 156 -8.59 -8.94 -1.44
C GLU A 156 -7.99 -8.50 -0.10
N GLU A 157 -7.39 -9.43 0.64
CA GLU A 157 -6.81 -9.22 1.96
C GLU A 157 -5.66 -8.19 2.00
N LEU A 158 -5.03 -7.93 0.86
CA LEU A 158 -3.90 -7.01 0.72
C LEU A 158 -4.24 -5.71 0.01
N ARG A 159 -5.40 -5.61 -0.66
CA ARG A 159 -5.87 -4.33 -1.21
C ARG A 159 -6.03 -3.33 -0.09
N GLY A 160 -5.54 -2.11 -0.26
CA GLY A 160 -5.74 -0.98 0.61
C GLY A 160 -7.04 -0.23 0.33
N GLY A 161 -7.12 1.01 0.82
CA GLY A 161 -8.22 1.93 0.54
C GLY A 161 -9.59 1.43 0.99
N LEU A 162 -10.59 1.62 0.12
CA LEU A 162 -12.01 1.35 0.40
C LEU A 162 -12.26 -0.11 0.77
N GLY A 163 -11.72 -1.08 0.01
CA GLY A 163 -11.95 -2.51 0.24
C GLY A 163 -11.51 -2.97 1.64
N LEU A 164 -10.30 -2.60 2.06
CA LEU A 164 -9.80 -2.88 3.41
C LEU A 164 -10.64 -2.20 4.49
N SER A 165 -11.02 -0.94 4.25
CA SER A 165 -11.76 -0.14 5.22
C SER A 165 -13.16 -0.72 5.47
N LEU A 166 -13.86 -1.09 4.40
CA LEU A 166 -15.17 -1.75 4.50
C LEU A 166 -15.07 -3.09 5.21
N ARG A 167 -14.06 -3.90 4.88
CA ARG A 167 -13.86 -5.19 5.56
C ARG A 167 -13.65 -5.03 7.06
N ARG A 168 -12.76 -4.11 7.48
CA ARG A 168 -12.51 -3.84 8.91
C ARG A 168 -13.76 -3.37 9.66
N VAL A 169 -14.59 -2.55 9.01
CA VAL A 169 -15.87 -2.11 9.58
C VAL A 169 -16.85 -3.28 9.71
N LEU A 170 -16.92 -4.13 8.70
CA LEU A 170 -17.87 -5.25 8.65
C LEU A 170 -17.42 -6.43 9.52
N ASP A 171 -16.13 -6.65 9.73
CA ASP A 171 -15.61 -7.71 10.61
C ASP A 171 -15.73 -7.37 12.10
N ASP A 172 -16.29 -6.20 12.43
CA ASP A 172 -16.64 -5.74 13.78
C ASP A 172 -15.43 -5.63 14.75
N ASP A 173 -14.29 -5.17 14.24
CA ASP A 173 -13.03 -4.96 14.98
C ASP A 173 -13.06 -3.72 15.91
N GLY A 174 -14.24 -3.35 16.42
CA GLY A 174 -14.42 -2.16 17.27
C GLY A 174 -14.26 -0.82 16.54
N THR A 175 -14.28 -0.81 15.21
CA THR A 175 -14.16 0.40 14.37
C THR A 175 -15.48 1.18 14.39
N LYS A 176 -15.41 2.50 14.61
CA LYS A 176 -16.61 3.37 14.55
C LYS A 176 -16.78 3.89 13.12
N TYR A 177 -18.01 3.94 12.62
CA TYR A 177 -18.29 4.46 11.28
C TYR A 177 -19.56 5.32 11.28
N TRP A 178 -19.59 6.27 10.36
CA TRP A 178 -20.70 7.18 10.11
C TRP A 178 -20.94 7.26 8.61
N ILE A 179 -22.18 7.01 8.19
CA ILE A 179 -22.59 7.16 6.80
C ILE A 179 -23.35 8.47 6.74
N ASN A 180 -22.68 9.50 6.21
CA ASN A 180 -23.15 10.86 6.42
C ASN A 180 -24.08 11.36 5.31
N GLU A 181 -24.04 10.80 4.09
CA GLU A 181 -24.97 11.21 3.02
C GLU A 181 -24.83 10.36 1.77
N VAL A 182 -25.93 10.18 1.03
CA VAL A 182 -25.87 9.97 -0.41
C VAL A 182 -26.26 11.27 -1.06
N VAL A 183 -25.30 11.87 -1.76
CA VAL A 183 -25.46 13.12 -2.48
C VAL A 183 -25.66 12.78 -3.96
N GLU A 184 -26.69 13.34 -4.58
CA GLU A 184 -26.73 13.42 -6.03
C GLU A 184 -25.82 14.58 -6.46
N ASP A 185 -24.71 14.28 -7.13
CA ASP A 185 -23.85 15.27 -7.77
C ASP A 185 -24.01 15.13 -9.28
N ASP A 186 -24.54 16.16 -9.95
CA ASP A 186 -24.80 16.17 -11.40
C ASP A 186 -25.66 14.98 -11.91
N GLY A 187 -26.58 14.49 -11.09
CA GLY A 187 -27.46 13.34 -11.38
C GLY A 187 -26.80 11.97 -11.17
N GLN A 188 -25.59 11.93 -10.62
CA GLN A 188 -24.86 10.73 -10.26
C GLN A 188 -25.03 10.42 -8.76
N GLY A 189 -25.42 9.18 -8.44
CA GLY A 189 -25.51 8.74 -7.05
C GLY A 189 -24.13 8.56 -6.40
N ILE A 190 -23.76 9.43 -5.47
CA ILE A 190 -22.49 9.36 -4.73
C ILE A 190 -22.75 9.13 -3.24
N ALA A 191 -22.16 8.09 -2.66
CA ALA A 191 -22.18 7.87 -1.23
C ALA A 191 -20.94 8.46 -0.55
N ARG A 192 -21.15 9.29 0.48
CA ARG A 192 -20.08 9.77 1.36
C ARG A 192 -20.03 8.89 2.63
N ILE A 193 -18.95 8.13 2.76
CA ILE A 193 -18.72 7.18 3.85
C ILE A 193 -17.57 7.68 4.71
N GLU A 194 -17.80 7.87 6.00
CA GLU A 194 -16.78 8.31 6.96
C GLU A 194 -16.50 7.20 7.98
N ILE A 195 -15.25 6.78 8.09
CA ILE A 195 -14.84 5.64 8.93
C ILE A 195 -13.77 6.14 9.91
N GLY A 196 -14.03 5.99 11.21
CA GLY A 196 -13.12 6.36 12.28
C GLY A 196 -12.36 5.15 12.82
N PHE A 197 -11.05 5.18 12.66
CA PHE A 197 -10.10 4.22 13.23
C PHE A 197 -9.39 4.82 14.46
N PRO A 198 -8.73 3.99 15.30
CA PRO A 198 -7.92 4.50 16.41
C PRO A 198 -6.82 5.48 15.97
N GLU A 199 -6.31 5.35 14.75
CA GLU A 199 -5.21 6.17 14.22
C GLU A 199 -5.67 7.46 13.52
N GLY A 200 -6.96 7.59 13.19
CA GLY A 200 -7.47 8.68 12.37
C GLY A 200 -8.81 8.38 11.71
N THR A 201 -9.26 9.28 10.85
CA THR A 201 -10.52 9.16 10.10
C THR A 201 -10.21 9.06 8.61
N VAL A 202 -10.97 8.25 7.89
CA VAL A 202 -10.97 8.24 6.42
C VAL A 202 -12.38 8.52 5.92
N THR A 203 -12.50 9.42 4.94
CA THR A 203 -13.74 9.70 4.21
C THR A 203 -13.59 9.25 2.77
N TYR A 204 -14.56 8.50 2.27
CA TYR A 204 -14.66 8.10 0.87
C TYR A 204 -15.89 8.74 0.23
N TRP A 205 -15.74 9.17 -1.02
CA TRP A 205 -16.85 9.45 -1.92
C TRP A 205 -16.89 8.33 -2.94
N VAL A 206 -18.00 7.59 -3.00
CA VAL A 206 -18.12 6.35 -3.76
C VAL A 206 -19.18 6.50 -4.84
N ASP A 207 -18.81 6.18 -6.07
CA ASP A 207 -19.69 6.20 -7.24
C ASP A 207 -20.56 4.95 -7.27
N LEU A 208 -21.85 5.09 -6.91
CA LEU A 208 -22.77 3.96 -6.78
C LEU A 208 -23.17 3.34 -8.13
N GLU A 209 -22.91 4.03 -9.24
CA GLU A 209 -23.32 3.58 -10.57
C GLU A 209 -22.19 2.89 -11.33
N ARG A 210 -20.95 3.28 -11.08
CA ARG A 210 -19.76 2.76 -11.79
C ARG A 210 -18.98 1.75 -10.96
N GLY A 211 -19.70 0.76 -10.44
CA GLY A 211 -19.09 -0.36 -9.71
C GLY A 211 -18.64 -0.03 -8.29
N CYS A 212 -19.23 0.99 -7.65
CA CYS A 212 -18.92 1.37 -6.27
C CYS A 212 -17.43 1.68 -6.03
N ILE A 213 -16.76 2.25 -7.03
CA ILE A 213 -15.37 2.68 -6.89
C ILE A 213 -15.28 4.03 -6.17
N PRO A 214 -14.24 4.26 -5.35
CA PRO A 214 -14.01 5.57 -4.77
C PRO A 214 -13.62 6.57 -5.87
N ILE A 215 -14.21 7.75 -5.86
CA ILE A 215 -13.84 8.90 -6.72
C ILE A 215 -12.96 9.90 -5.99
N ARG A 216 -13.02 9.89 -4.65
CA ARG A 216 -12.18 10.68 -3.75
C ARG A 216 -12.01 9.92 -2.43
N SER A 217 -10.83 10.02 -1.83
CA SER A 217 -10.61 9.71 -0.43
C SER A 217 -9.89 10.85 0.28
N LEU A 218 -10.19 11.02 1.57
CA LEU A 218 -9.50 11.92 2.47
C LEU A 218 -9.16 11.13 3.73
N SER A 219 -7.88 10.97 4.01
CA SER A 219 -7.37 10.30 5.20
C SER A 219 -6.66 11.30 6.10
N ASP A 220 -7.20 11.49 7.31
CA ASP A 220 -6.64 12.34 8.35
C ASP A 220 -6.14 11.46 9.50
N ALA A 221 -4.82 11.25 9.58
CA ALA A 221 -4.20 10.39 10.58
C ALA A 221 -2.95 11.03 11.20
N LYS A 222 -2.92 11.15 12.53
CA LYS A 222 -1.76 11.61 13.32
C LYS A 222 -1.08 12.89 12.81
N GLY A 223 -1.87 13.86 12.33
CA GLY A 223 -1.36 15.13 11.80
C GLY A 223 -0.87 15.08 10.34
N SER A 224 -1.02 13.94 9.67
CA SER A 224 -0.87 13.81 8.22
C SER A 224 -2.24 13.77 7.57
N ARG A 225 -2.37 14.50 6.46
CA ARG A 225 -3.53 14.47 5.59
C ARG A 225 -3.11 13.96 4.22
N VAL A 226 -3.80 12.94 3.74
CA VAL A 226 -3.62 12.36 2.41
C VAL A 226 -4.96 12.45 1.69
N GLU A 227 -4.96 13.01 0.49
CA GLU A 227 -6.14 13.08 -0.35
C GLU A 227 -5.89 12.33 -1.66
N ASP A 228 -6.81 11.45 -2.03
CA ASP A 228 -6.78 10.79 -3.33
C ASP A 228 -7.98 11.20 -4.15
N SER A 229 -7.80 11.27 -5.46
CA SER A 229 -8.87 11.43 -6.45
C SER A 229 -8.72 10.40 -7.55
N PHE A 230 -9.84 9.82 -7.97
CA PHE A 230 -9.93 8.88 -9.08
C PHE A 230 -10.88 9.46 -10.11
N GLU A 231 -10.34 9.80 -11.27
CA GLU A 231 -11.02 10.54 -12.32
C GLU A 231 -11.02 9.74 -13.63
N ASP A 232 -11.84 10.19 -14.58
CA ASP A 232 -11.97 9.56 -15.89
C ASP A 232 -12.28 8.07 -15.78
N ILE A 233 -13.37 7.78 -15.08
CA ILE A 233 -13.84 6.43 -14.83
C ILE A 233 -14.52 5.91 -16.09
N ARG A 234 -13.96 4.85 -16.66
CA ARG A 234 -14.43 4.25 -17.91
C ARG A 234 -14.86 2.82 -17.71
N LEU A 235 -15.88 2.39 -18.45
CA LEU A 235 -16.17 0.97 -18.63
C LEU A 235 -15.17 0.39 -19.64
N VAL A 236 -14.16 -0.32 -19.14
CA VAL A 236 -13.06 -0.87 -19.95
C VAL A 236 -13.53 -2.16 -20.60
N ASP A 237 -13.39 -2.24 -21.92
CA ASP A 237 -13.76 -3.39 -22.76
C ASP A 237 -15.20 -3.90 -22.55
N GLY A 238 -16.10 -3.06 -22.02
CA GLY A 238 -17.47 -3.46 -21.67
C GLY A 238 -17.58 -4.33 -20.42
N VAL A 239 -16.49 -4.51 -19.67
CA VAL A 239 -16.36 -5.51 -18.59
C VAL A 239 -16.46 -4.87 -17.20
N ALA A 240 -15.56 -3.93 -16.88
CA ALA A 240 -15.42 -3.36 -15.54
C ALA A 240 -15.14 -1.86 -15.58
N TYR A 241 -15.55 -1.15 -14.53
CA TYR A 241 -15.24 0.26 -14.37
C TYR A 241 -13.86 0.43 -13.73
N TYR A 242 -13.03 1.31 -14.30
CA TYR A 242 -11.70 1.59 -13.80
C TYR A 242 -11.33 3.07 -14.01
N PRO A 243 -10.64 3.72 -13.05
CA PRO A 243 -10.18 5.10 -13.22
C PRO A 243 -8.95 5.18 -14.13
N PHE A 244 -8.97 6.13 -15.06
CA PHE A 244 -7.82 6.38 -15.95
C PHE A 244 -6.88 7.45 -15.41
N VAL A 245 -7.28 8.18 -14.38
CA VAL A 245 -6.42 9.10 -13.65
C VAL A 245 -6.58 8.86 -12.16
N SER A 246 -5.48 8.60 -11.46
CA SER A 246 -5.45 8.64 -9.99
C SER A 246 -4.47 9.71 -9.55
N THR A 247 -4.88 10.58 -8.63
CA THR A 247 -4.03 11.64 -8.07
C THR A 247 -4.01 11.52 -6.56
N THR A 248 -2.84 11.38 -5.97
CA THR A 248 -2.61 11.40 -4.52
C THR A 248 -1.86 12.67 -4.15
N HIS A 249 -2.41 13.44 -3.22
CA HIS A 249 -1.83 14.64 -2.66
C HIS A 249 -1.56 14.44 -1.17
N PHE A 250 -0.33 14.72 -0.73
CA PHE A 250 0.02 14.66 0.69
C PHE A 250 1.15 15.64 0.99
N SER A 251 0.95 16.52 1.98
CA SER A 251 1.96 17.48 2.42
C SER A 251 2.59 18.30 1.27
N GLY A 252 1.78 18.73 0.30
CA GLY A 252 2.22 19.49 -0.87
C GLY A 252 2.88 18.66 -1.98
N LYS A 253 3.08 17.36 -1.77
CA LYS A 253 3.54 16.42 -2.80
C LYS A 253 2.37 15.86 -3.58
N VAL A 254 2.62 15.58 -4.85
CA VAL A 254 1.66 14.97 -5.76
C VAL A 254 2.27 13.74 -6.41
N GLN A 255 1.49 12.66 -6.44
CA GLN A 255 1.72 11.51 -7.28
C GLN A 255 0.48 11.32 -8.16
N GLN A 256 0.67 11.23 -9.47
CA GLN A 256 -0.45 11.04 -10.40
C GLN A 256 -0.15 9.92 -11.37
N ASN A 257 -1.03 8.92 -11.46
CA ASN A 257 -0.97 7.89 -12.47
C ASN A 257 -2.02 8.18 -13.55
N ARG A 258 -1.60 8.19 -14.81
CA ARG A 258 -2.45 8.37 -15.99
C ARG A 258 -2.39 7.12 -16.85
N VAL A 259 -3.46 6.35 -16.90
CA VAL A 259 -3.59 5.17 -17.76
C VAL A 259 -3.69 5.62 -19.21
N THR A 260 -2.74 5.18 -20.04
CA THR A 260 -2.70 5.49 -21.48
C THR A 260 -3.28 4.34 -22.32
N ALA A 261 -3.13 3.11 -21.84
CA ALA A 261 -3.72 1.93 -22.46
C ALA A 261 -4.01 0.86 -21.40
N MET A 262 -5.09 0.12 -21.60
CA MET A 262 -5.51 -1.00 -20.74
C MET A 262 -6.15 -2.07 -21.60
N ASP A 263 -5.71 -3.32 -21.45
CA ASP A 263 -6.28 -4.50 -22.11
C ASP A 263 -6.76 -5.48 -21.05
N LEU A 264 -8.07 -5.75 -21.06
CA LEU A 264 -8.75 -6.74 -20.22
C LEU A 264 -9.26 -7.95 -21.01
N THR A 265 -8.98 -8.00 -22.32
CA THR A 265 -9.49 -9.03 -23.24
C THR A 265 -8.46 -10.13 -23.50
N THR A 266 -7.18 -9.78 -23.51
CA THR A 266 -6.10 -10.74 -23.79
C THR A 266 -5.29 -11.00 -22.53
N PRO A 267 -5.25 -12.26 -22.03
CA PRO A 267 -4.36 -12.61 -20.94
C PRO A 267 -2.89 -12.35 -21.31
N PRO A 268 -2.10 -11.69 -20.44
CA PRO A 268 -0.67 -11.55 -20.66
C PRO A 268 -0.02 -12.94 -20.84
N PRO A 269 0.86 -13.12 -21.82
CA PRO A 269 1.49 -14.42 -22.05
C PRO A 269 2.44 -14.76 -20.89
N PRO A 270 2.61 -16.06 -20.53
CA PRO A 270 3.41 -16.44 -19.35
C PRO A 270 4.86 -15.93 -19.37
N ASP A 271 5.46 -15.79 -20.54
CA ASP A 271 6.83 -15.27 -20.70
C ASP A 271 6.94 -13.75 -20.49
N SER A 272 5.82 -13.03 -20.41
CA SER A 272 5.79 -11.60 -20.08
C SER A 272 6.01 -11.31 -18.59
N PHE A 273 5.93 -12.32 -17.72
CA PHE A 273 6.19 -12.24 -16.28
C PHE A 273 7.67 -12.54 -15.99
N GLN A 274 8.54 -11.62 -16.41
CA GLN A 274 9.97 -11.75 -16.24
C GLN A 274 10.66 -10.39 -16.06
N LEU A 275 11.80 -10.39 -15.35
CA LEU A 275 12.69 -9.24 -15.26
C LEU A 275 13.98 -9.52 -16.03
N GLU A 276 14.26 -8.71 -17.05
CA GLU A 276 15.54 -8.74 -17.76
C GLU A 276 16.48 -7.65 -17.21
N PHE A 277 17.71 -8.03 -16.90
CA PHE A 277 18.77 -7.13 -16.44
C PHE A 277 19.78 -6.89 -17.56
N PRO A 278 20.43 -5.71 -17.61
CA PRO A 278 21.45 -5.42 -18.63
C PRO A 278 22.66 -6.37 -18.59
N ARG A 279 22.97 -6.90 -17.40
CA ARG A 279 24.03 -7.89 -17.14
C ARG A 279 23.47 -8.98 -16.24
N GLU A 280 24.08 -10.15 -16.26
CA GLU A 280 23.74 -11.22 -15.33
C GLU A 280 23.90 -10.73 -13.88
N ARG A 281 22.89 -11.01 -13.06
CA ARG A 281 22.88 -10.68 -11.64
C ARG A 281 22.44 -11.89 -10.84
N SER A 282 23.13 -12.17 -9.73
CA SER A 282 22.64 -13.04 -8.67
C SER A 282 21.64 -12.26 -7.81
N ILE A 283 20.60 -12.94 -7.33
CA ILE A 283 19.62 -12.35 -6.41
C ILE A 283 19.63 -13.14 -5.10
N ILE A 284 19.62 -12.43 -3.99
CA ILE A 284 19.56 -12.98 -2.64
C ILE A 284 18.09 -12.89 -2.19
N ASN A 285 17.54 -14.00 -1.70
CA ASN A 285 16.31 -13.99 -0.92
C ASN A 285 16.67 -13.67 0.54
N GLY A 286 16.31 -12.47 0.99
CA GLY A 286 16.67 -11.96 2.31
C GLY A 286 15.96 -12.66 3.47
N ASP A 287 14.85 -13.35 3.20
CA ASP A 287 14.06 -14.04 4.23
C ASP A 287 14.55 -15.47 4.49
N THR A 288 15.30 -16.04 3.54
CA THR A 288 15.80 -17.42 3.60
C THR A 288 17.33 -17.51 3.53
N ASP A 289 18.03 -16.38 3.45
CA ASP A 289 19.48 -16.29 3.28
C ASP A 289 20.02 -17.14 2.11
N VAL A 290 19.21 -17.23 1.06
CA VAL A 290 19.48 -18.02 -0.15
C VAL A 290 19.97 -17.11 -1.27
N THR A 291 21.12 -17.40 -1.84
CA THR A 291 21.61 -16.77 -3.08
C THR A 291 21.35 -17.67 -4.28
N TYR A 292 20.56 -17.15 -5.21
CA TYR A 292 20.29 -17.80 -6.49
C TYR A 292 21.38 -17.45 -7.52
N PRO A 293 21.70 -18.38 -8.45
CA PRO A 293 22.76 -18.19 -9.43
C PRO A 293 22.46 -17.00 -10.35
N ALA A 294 23.53 -16.39 -10.87
CA ALA A 294 23.40 -15.22 -11.73
C ALA A 294 22.63 -15.54 -13.02
N ARG A 295 21.67 -14.68 -13.35
CA ARG A 295 20.85 -14.79 -14.57
C ARG A 295 20.65 -13.41 -15.16
N LYS A 296 20.54 -13.35 -16.50
CA LYS A 296 20.13 -12.14 -17.21
C LYS A 296 18.61 -11.94 -17.16
N VAL A 297 17.85 -13.04 -17.28
CA VAL A 297 16.38 -13.04 -17.26
C VAL A 297 15.90 -13.83 -16.04
N TRP A 298 15.09 -13.18 -15.21
CA TRP A 298 14.51 -13.76 -14.00
C TRP A 298 13.03 -14.07 -14.22
N ARG A 299 12.67 -15.34 -14.03
CA ARG A 299 11.29 -15.84 -13.99
C ARG A 299 11.12 -16.66 -12.72
N LEU A 300 10.14 -16.31 -11.88
CA LEU A 300 9.93 -16.96 -10.58
C LEU A 300 9.55 -18.45 -10.73
N ALA A 301 8.74 -18.78 -11.74
CA ALA A 301 8.39 -20.16 -12.09
C ALA A 301 9.60 -21.06 -12.47
N SER A 302 10.75 -20.46 -12.79
CA SER A 302 11.97 -21.18 -13.21
C SER A 302 13.07 -21.20 -12.14
N LEU A 303 12.74 -20.76 -10.92
CA LEU A 303 13.71 -20.75 -9.83
C LEU A 303 14.06 -22.18 -9.43
N PRO A 304 15.36 -22.49 -9.25
CA PRO A 304 15.75 -23.78 -8.70
C PRO A 304 15.21 -23.87 -7.26
N SER A 305 14.92 -25.10 -6.80
CA SER A 305 14.61 -25.33 -5.39
C SER A 305 15.71 -24.75 -4.49
N ALA A 306 15.33 -24.24 -3.31
CA ALA A 306 16.28 -23.74 -2.33
C ALA A 306 17.27 -24.81 -1.84
N ASP A 307 16.97 -26.10 -2.03
CA ASP A 307 17.86 -27.24 -1.73
C ASP A 307 18.73 -27.68 -2.93
N SER A 308 18.60 -27.01 -4.08
CA SER A 308 19.37 -27.34 -5.27
C SER A 308 20.87 -27.05 -5.04
N PRO A 309 21.79 -27.89 -5.56
CA PRO A 309 23.23 -27.63 -5.48
C PRO A 309 23.67 -26.34 -6.22
N ALA A 310 22.82 -25.81 -7.10
CA ALA A 310 23.06 -24.53 -7.79
C ALA A 310 22.80 -23.30 -6.91
N VAL A 311 22.26 -23.49 -5.70
CA VAL A 311 21.86 -22.44 -4.76
C VAL A 311 22.86 -22.38 -3.61
N THR A 312 23.35 -21.18 -3.30
CA THR A 312 24.27 -20.98 -2.17
C THR A 312 23.46 -20.50 -0.97
N ARG A 313 23.50 -21.23 0.15
CA ARG A 313 22.98 -20.75 1.43
C ARG A 313 24.09 -20.03 2.17
N PHE A 314 23.82 -18.85 2.69
CA PHE A 314 24.71 -18.32 3.71
C PHE A 314 24.56 -19.22 4.94
N PRO A 315 25.68 -19.65 5.57
CA PRO A 315 25.57 -20.27 6.88
C PRO A 315 24.88 -19.24 7.77
N SER A 316 23.68 -19.55 8.26
CA SER A 316 23.06 -18.79 9.35
C SER A 316 24.16 -18.62 10.38
N ALA A 317 24.53 -17.38 10.69
CA ALA A 317 25.59 -17.13 11.64
C ALA A 317 25.28 -17.98 12.87
N SER A 318 26.07 -19.05 13.07
CA SER A 318 26.06 -19.74 14.35
C SER A 318 26.21 -18.61 15.35
N SER A 319 25.30 -18.53 16.31
CA SER A 319 25.33 -17.57 17.40
C SER A 319 26.63 -17.79 18.21
N ALA A 320 27.76 -17.43 17.61
CA ALA A 320 28.95 -17.04 18.33
C ALA A 320 28.49 -15.79 19.07
N ALA A 321 28.37 -15.93 20.38
CA ALA A 321 28.13 -14.81 21.26
C ALA A 321 29.00 -13.64 20.79
N PRO A 322 28.44 -12.43 20.66
CA PRO A 322 29.22 -11.27 20.22
C PRO A 322 30.49 -11.21 21.08
N PRO A 323 31.67 -10.95 20.48
CA PRO A 323 32.88 -10.76 21.25
C PRO A 323 32.56 -9.70 22.32
N PRO A 324 32.85 -9.97 23.61
CA PRO A 324 32.46 -9.06 24.68
C PRO A 324 33.00 -7.69 24.34
N GLN A 325 32.09 -6.73 24.15
CA GLN A 325 32.50 -5.35 23.96
C GLN A 325 33.26 -4.93 25.22
N ALA A 326 34.51 -4.48 25.05
CA ALA A 326 35.28 -3.88 26.12
C ALA A 326 34.58 -2.57 26.55
N GLY A 327 33.65 -2.64 27.50
CA GLY A 327 32.95 -1.44 27.95
C GLY A 327 31.71 -1.64 28.82
N GLU A 328 31.04 -2.79 28.80
CA GLU A 328 29.86 -2.99 29.66
C GLU A 328 30.31 -3.41 31.07
N ARG A 329 30.43 -2.42 31.97
CA ARG A 329 30.47 -2.67 33.41
C ARG A 329 29.17 -3.37 33.81
N GLU A 330 29.28 -4.53 34.44
CA GLU A 330 28.16 -5.15 35.16
C GLU A 330 27.47 -4.10 36.05
N PRO A 331 26.13 -4.02 36.07
CA PRO A 331 25.44 -3.11 36.96
C PRO A 331 25.75 -3.51 38.40
N GLY A 332 26.49 -2.64 39.08
CA GLY A 332 26.86 -2.84 40.47
C GLY A 332 25.64 -3.02 41.39
N PRO A 333 25.84 -3.63 42.57
CA PRO A 333 24.76 -4.09 43.47
C PRO A 333 23.81 -2.99 44.00
N SER A 334 24.06 -1.71 43.71
CA SER A 334 23.22 -0.58 44.12
C SER A 334 21.90 -0.46 43.33
N SER A 335 21.84 -0.98 42.09
CA SER A 335 20.61 -0.91 41.26
C SER A 335 19.49 -1.80 41.79
N LYS A 336 19.83 -2.97 42.36
CA LYS A 336 18.86 -3.89 42.97
C LYS A 336 18.31 -3.37 44.30
N VAL A 337 19.10 -2.60 45.05
CA VAL A 337 18.67 -1.98 46.32
C VAL A 337 17.71 -0.81 46.06
N LEU A 338 17.95 -0.01 45.01
CA LEU A 338 17.05 1.09 44.60
C LEU A 338 15.69 0.59 44.09
N LEU A 339 15.66 -0.51 43.34
CA LEU A 339 14.41 -1.15 42.88
C LEU A 339 13.61 -1.76 44.04
N ALA A 340 14.27 -2.37 45.03
CA ALA A 340 13.61 -2.90 46.21
C ALA A 340 13.04 -1.78 47.12
N ALA A 341 13.75 -0.65 47.25
CA ALA A 341 13.27 0.50 48.01
C ALA A 341 12.05 1.17 47.34
N ALA A 342 12.04 1.30 46.01
CA ALA A 342 10.90 1.85 45.27
C ALA A 342 9.65 0.97 45.38
N ALA A 343 9.80 -0.35 45.34
CA ALA A 343 8.71 -1.30 45.53
C ALA A 343 8.11 -1.23 46.96
N ALA A 344 8.95 -1.07 47.98
CA ALA A 344 8.50 -0.95 49.37
C ALA A 344 7.72 0.36 49.63
N VAL A 345 8.13 1.47 49.01
CA VAL A 345 7.41 2.75 49.11
C VAL A 345 6.03 2.67 48.42
N LEU A 346 5.95 2.05 47.25
CA LEU A 346 4.67 1.84 46.56
C LEU A 346 3.71 0.94 47.36
N LEU A 347 4.23 -0.09 48.04
CA LEU A 347 3.42 -0.96 48.90
C LEU A 347 2.91 -0.22 50.15
N ALA A 348 3.72 0.66 50.75
CA ALA A 348 3.34 1.47 51.90
C ALA A 348 2.27 2.53 51.54
N VAL A 349 2.36 3.13 50.35
CA VAL A 349 1.36 4.09 49.84
C VAL A 349 0.03 3.38 49.54
N ALA A 350 0.08 2.20 48.91
CA ALA A 350 -1.13 1.42 48.60
C ALA A 350 -1.85 0.94 49.88
N THR A 351 -1.09 0.50 50.88
CA THR A 351 -1.67 0.06 52.18
C THR A 351 -2.19 1.24 53.01
N GLY A 352 -1.54 2.40 52.98
CA GLY A 352 -2.03 3.63 53.61
C GLY A 352 -3.34 4.14 52.98
N LEU A 353 -3.43 4.12 51.65
CA LEU A 353 -4.64 4.51 50.91
C LEU A 353 -5.80 3.53 51.15
N ALA A 354 -5.52 2.22 51.24
CA ALA A 354 -6.52 1.22 51.57
C ALA A 354 -7.05 1.34 53.01
N TRP A 355 -6.19 1.74 53.96
CA TRP A 355 -6.58 1.97 55.35
C TRP A 355 -7.42 3.25 55.52
N LEU A 356 -7.06 4.33 54.83
CA LEU A 356 -7.85 5.58 54.81
C LEU A 356 -9.24 5.38 54.20
N ARG A 357 -9.36 4.56 53.13
CA ARG A 357 -10.65 4.20 52.51
C ARG A 357 -11.57 3.34 53.39
N ARG A 358 -11.06 2.73 54.46
CA ARG A 358 -11.87 1.94 55.41
C ARG A 358 -12.37 2.75 56.61
N ARG A 359 -11.93 4.01 56.76
CA ARG A 359 -12.25 4.87 57.91
C ARG A 359 -13.05 6.13 57.56
N GLY A 360 -13.23 6.45 56.29
CA GLY A 360 -14.26 7.37 55.80
C GLY A 360 -15.39 6.57 55.20
#